data_AF-A0A332LH72-F1
#
_entry.id   AF-A0A332LH72-F1
#
_cell.length_a   1.000
_cell.length_b   1.000
_cell.length_c   1.000
_cell.angle_alpha   90.00
_cell.angle_beta   90.00
_cell.angle_gamma   90.00
#
_symmetry.space_group_name_H-M   'P 1'
#
loop_
_entity.id
_entity.type
_entity.pdbx_description
1 polymer ?
#
loop_
_entity_poly.entity_id
_entity_poly.type
_entity_poly.pdbx_seq_one_letter_code
_entity_poly.pdbx_strand_id
1 'polypeptide(L)' 'MMNTHKLLDTYMLVGTGLSRVKYEIFSGDEGSYAFITIYAYEPHFHIKGHDSLKLDEAVDVRSQIEGHFADSYQ' A
#
# COMPACT_ATOMS: atom_id res chain seq x y z
N MET A 1 1.97 -16.28 20.03
CA MET A 1 3.36 -15.79 19.99
C MET A 1 3.34 -14.48 19.23
N MET A 2 4.09 -13.46 19.64
CA MET A 2 4.14 -12.17 18.97
C MET A 2 5.39 -12.09 18.10
N ASN A 3 5.24 -11.88 16.80
CA ASN A 3 6.35 -11.74 15.86
C ASN A 3 6.40 -10.30 15.34
N THR A 4 7.60 -9.75 15.22
CA THR A 4 7.82 -8.40 14.68
C THR A 4 8.22 -8.52 13.22
N HIS A 5 7.51 -7.82 12.33
CA HIS A 5 7.87 -7.73 10.91
C HIS A 5 8.61 -6.42 10.63
N LYS A 6 9.64 -6.50 9.79
CA LYS A 6 10.46 -5.33 9.42
C LYS A 6 9.75 -4.53 8.32
N LEU A 7 9.55 -3.24 8.55
CA LEU A 7 9.20 -2.30 7.49
C LEU A 7 10.40 -2.14 6.55
N LEU A 8 10.19 -2.46 5.28
CA LEU A 8 11.20 -2.38 4.23
C LEU A 8 11.16 -1.00 3.58
N ASP A 9 10.00 -0.60 3.09
CA ASP A 9 9.79 0.63 2.35
C ASP A 9 8.38 1.18 2.54
N THR A 10 8.22 2.47 2.26
CA THR A 10 6.93 3.15 2.26
C THR A 10 6.79 4.00 1.02
N TYR A 11 5.65 3.87 0.33
CA TYR A 11 5.31 4.64 -0.86
C TYR A 11 4.00 5.40 -0.66
N MET A 12 3.93 6.62 -1.20
CA MET A 12 2.68 7.38 -1.32
C MET A 12 2.39 7.58 -2.80
N LEU A 13 1.32 6.96 -3.29
CA LEU A 13 0.84 7.16 -4.66
C LEU A 13 -0.28 8.20 -4.65
N VAL A 14 -0.25 9.08 -5.65
CA VAL A 14 -1.17 10.22 -5.78
C VAL A 14 -1.80 10.18 -7.18
N GLY A 15 -3.12 10.02 -7.22
CA GLY A 15 -3.90 9.94 -8.45
C GLY A 15 -4.44 11.30 -8.90
N THR A 16 -4.91 11.35 -10.14
CA THR A 16 -5.50 12.55 -10.78
C THR A 16 -6.80 13.02 -10.10
N GLY A 17 -7.53 12.12 -9.42
CA GLY A 17 -8.78 12.39 -8.69
C GLY A 17 -8.63 12.63 -7.18
N LEU A 18 -7.48 13.12 -6.72
CA LEU A 18 -7.14 13.37 -5.31
C LEU A 18 -7.00 12.11 -4.42
N SER A 19 -7.17 10.92 -4.99
CA SER A 19 -6.85 9.65 -4.32
C SER A 19 -5.38 9.65 -3.88
N ARG A 20 -5.14 9.52 -2.58
CA ARG A 20 -3.81 9.32 -2.00
C ARG A 20 -3.81 8.00 -1.26
N VAL A 21 -2.82 7.17 -1.54
CA VAL A 21 -2.74 5.82 -0.97
C VAL A 21 -1.31 5.57 -0.52
N LYS A 22 -1.15 5.31 0.77
CA LYS A 22 0.13 4.92 1.38
C LYS A 22 0.24 3.41 1.39
N TYR A 23 1.33 2.89 0.88
CA TYR A 23 1.72 1.48 0.96
C TYR A 23 2.90 1.36 1.91
N GLU A 24 2.77 0.53 2.94
CA GLU A 24 3.83 0.19 3.89
C GLU A 24 4.21 -1.27 3.68
N ILE A 25 5.43 -1.51 3.21
CA ILE A 25 5.89 -2.83 2.78
C ILE A 25 6.60 -3.53 3.93
N PHE A 26 6.13 -4.70 4.32
CA PHE A 26 6.71 -5.50 5.39
C PHE A 26 7.25 -6.83 4.86
N SER A 27 8.36 -7.27 5.43
CA SER A 27 8.82 -8.65 5.33
C SER A 27 8.16 -9.47 6.43
N GLY A 28 7.24 -10.36 6.07
CA GLY A 28 6.59 -11.30 6.99
C GLY A 28 7.12 -12.72 6.87
N ASP A 29 6.65 -13.60 7.74
CA ASP A 29 7.05 -15.02 7.77
C ASP A 29 6.63 -15.78 6.50
N GLU A 30 5.52 -15.38 5.85
CA GLU A 30 4.98 -15.99 4.63
C GLU A 30 5.32 -15.20 3.34
N GLY A 31 6.32 -14.34 3.43
CA GLY A 31 6.78 -13.45 2.36
C GLY A 31 6.37 -11.99 2.57
N SER A 32 6.71 -11.17 1.58
CA SER A 32 6.47 -9.73 1.62
C SER A 32 5.01 -9.36 1.36
N TYR A 33 4.54 -8.30 2.03
CA TYR A 33 3.19 -7.77 1.83
C TYR A 33 3.15 -6.26 2.07
N ALA A 34 2.15 -5.58 1.53
CA ALA A 34 1.86 -4.18 1.78
C ALA A 34 0.63 -4.03 2.69
N PHE A 35 0.75 -3.24 3.75
CA PHE A 35 -0.40 -2.62 4.39
C PHE A 35 -0.70 -1.29 3.72
N ILE A 36 -1.97 -1.07 3.41
CA ILE A 36 -2.41 0.04 2.57
C ILE A 36 -3.30 0.95 3.39
N THR A 37 -2.96 2.23 3.47
CA THR A 37 -3.80 3.28 4.04
C THR A 37 -4.33 4.16 2.92
N ILE A 38 -5.65 4.23 2.80
CA ILE A 38 -6.34 4.97 1.75
C ILE A 38 -6.85 6.28 2.34
N TYR A 39 -6.52 7.40 1.71
CA TYR A 39 -6.92 8.72 2.16
C TYR A 39 -8.04 9.30 1.29
N ALA A 40 -9.01 9.94 1.93
CA ALA A 40 -9.95 10.86 1.28
C ALA A 40 -9.36 12.27 1.27
N TYR A 41 -9.79 13.06 0.30
CA TYR A 41 -9.42 14.48 0.20
C TYR A 41 -10.54 15.41 0.68
N GLU A 42 -11.80 14.98 0.59
CA GLU A 42 -12.97 15.81 0.86
C GLU A 42 -13.80 15.27 2.04
N PRO A 43 -14.33 16.14 2.91
CA PRO A 43 -14.10 17.60 2.96
C PRO A 43 -12.73 17.99 3.54
N HIS A 44 -11.99 17.04 4.12
CA HIS A 44 -10.65 17.23 4.68
C HIS A 44 -9.77 16.01 4.41
N PHE A 45 -8.45 16.15 4.51
CA PHE A 45 -7.54 15.01 4.41
C PHE A 45 -7.68 14.09 5.63
N HIS A 46 -8.21 12.88 5.41
CA HIS A 46 -8.39 11.87 6.46
C HIS A 46 -8.25 10.46 5.90
N ILE A 47 -8.01 9.48 6.77
CA ILE A 47 -8.03 8.06 6.40
C ILE A 47 -9.47 7.67 6.10
N LYS A 48 -9.74 7.18 4.89
CA LYS A 48 -11.07 6.67 4.48
C LYS A 48 -11.18 5.16 4.53
N GLY A 49 -10.05 4.45 4.56
CA GLY A 49 -10.04 2.99 4.59
C GLY A 49 -8.64 2.41 4.68
N HIS A 50 -8.60 1.09 4.85
CA HIS A 50 -7.39 0.28 4.86
C HIS A 50 -7.58 -0.91 3.92
N ASP A 51 -6.47 -1.41 3.40
CA ASP A 51 -6.42 -2.58 2.53
C ASP A 51 -5.07 -3.31 2.70
N SER A 52 -4.88 -4.41 2.01
CA SER A 52 -3.63 -5.17 2.01
C SER A 52 -3.35 -5.82 0.67
N LEU A 53 -2.08 -5.90 0.28
CA LEU A 53 -1.63 -6.55 -0.94
C LEU A 53 -0.52 -7.56 -0.60
N LYS A 54 -0.74 -8.84 -0.90
CA LYS A 54 0.34 -9.84 -0.88
C LYS A 54 1.25 -9.60 -2.09
N LEU A 55 2.57 -9.57 -1.87
CA LEU A 55 3.53 -9.29 -2.93
C LEU A 55 4.15 -10.58 -3.43
N ASP A 56 4.36 -10.64 -4.74
CA ASP A 56 5.21 -11.66 -5.37
C ASP A 56 6.67 -11.19 -5.31
N GLU A 57 7.53 -11.96 -4.65
CA GLU A 57 8.96 -11.66 -4.50
C GLU A 57 9.74 -11.78 -5.81
N ALA A 58 9.18 -12.45 -6.83
CA ALA A 58 9.78 -12.54 -8.16
C ALA A 58 9.51 -11.30 -9.04
N VAL A 59 8.60 -10.42 -8.61
CA VAL A 59 8.19 -9.24 -9.37
C VAL A 59 8.64 -7.98 -8.63
N ASP A 60 9.06 -6.96 -9.38
CA ASP A 60 9.42 -5.67 -8.81
C ASP A 60 8.26 -5.10 -7.96
N VAL A 61 8.56 -4.76 -6.71
CA VAL A 61 7.58 -4.29 -5.72
C VAL A 61 6.90 -3.02 -6.22
N ARG A 62 7.67 -2.10 -6.82
CA ARG A 62 7.15 -0.83 -7.29
C ARG A 62 6.12 -1.02 -8.41
N SER A 63 6.41 -1.91 -9.36
CA SER A 63 5.49 -2.25 -10.45
C SER A 63 4.17 -2.84 -9.93
N GLN A 64 4.23 -3.68 -8.90
CA GLN A 64 3.03 -4.27 -8.27
C GLN A 64 2.15 -3.21 -7.57
N ILE A 65 2.76 -2.30 -6.79
CA ILE A 65 1.98 -1.26 -6.09
C ILE A 65 1.41 -0.21 -7.06
N GLU A 66 2.13 0.13 -8.14
CA GLU A 66 1.66 1.06 -9.17
C GLU A 66 0.50 0.45 -9.96
N GLY A 67 0.59 -0.83 -10.33
CA GLY A 67 -0.51 -1.57 -10.96
C GLY A 67 -1.75 -1.67 -10.07
N HIS A 68 -1.57 -2.13 -8.82
CA HIS A 68 -2.69 -2.21 -7.87
C HIS A 68 -3.37 -0.85 -7.63
N PHE A 69 -2.59 0.23 -7.53
CA PHE A 69 -3.12 1.57 -7.39
C PHE A 69 -3.96 2.00 -8.59
N ALA A 70 -3.48 1.75 -9.80
CA ALA A 70 -4.18 2.07 -11.03
C ALA A 70 -5.51 1.29 -11.14
N ASP A 71 -5.52 0.01 -10.78
CA ASP A 71 -6.70 -0.86 -10.89
C ASP A 71 -7.77 -0.58 -9.82
N SER A 72 -7.35 -0.11 -8.63
CA SER A 72 -8.24 -0.06 -7.45
C SER A 72 -8.67 1.34 -7.05
N TYR A 73 -7.86 2.38 -7.33
CA TYR A 73 -8.03 3.70 -6.72
C TYR A 73 -7.98 4.88 -7.69
N GLN A 74 -7.78 4.61 -8.99
CA GLN A 74 -7.83 5.58 -10.09
C GLN A 74 -9.11 5.40 -10.91
#